data_AF-A0A0B2R359-F1
#
_entry.id   AF-A0A0B2R359-F1
#
_cell.length_a   1.000
_cell.length_b   1.000
_cell.length_c   1.000
_cell.angle_alpha   90.00
_cell.angle_beta   90.00
_cell.angle_gamma   90.00
#
_symmetry.space_group_name_H-M   'P 1'
#
loop_
_entity.id
_entity.type
_entity.pdbx_description
1 polymer ?
#
loop_
_entity_poly.entity_id
_entity_poly.type
_entity_poly.pdbx_seq_one_letter_code
_entity_poly.pdbx_strand_id
1 'polypeptide(L)'
;MVKGAEAVHAANPTVLVILSGLNFDTSLSFIRDRPVSLTFKGKLVFEVHRYGFTDGGAWADGNPNQVYGKVTADIKQTSTFLVDQGWPLFVSEFGGDLRGTNVNDNRYLNCFLALVAELDLDWAYWTLVGSYYFREGVIGMEEFYGLLTWDWTQITRV
;
A
#
# COMPACT_ATOMS: atom_id res chain seq x y z
N MET A 1 12.63 -7.66 11.08
CA MET A 1 11.38 -7.48 11.86
C MET A 1 11.60 -7.71 13.36
N VAL A 2 11.78 -8.95 13.86
CA VAL A 2 11.75 -9.27 15.32
C VAL A 2 12.58 -8.34 16.21
N LYS A 3 13.90 -8.21 15.97
CA LYS A 3 14.76 -7.37 16.84
C LYS A 3 14.31 -5.91 16.94
N GLY A 4 13.83 -5.35 15.82
CA GLY A 4 13.33 -3.97 15.78
C GLY A 4 12.00 -3.83 16.53
N ALA A 5 11.09 -4.79 16.34
CA ALA A 5 9.81 -4.82 17.03
C ALA A 5 9.96 -4.92 18.56
N GLU A 6 10.85 -5.81 19.03
CA GLU A 6 11.17 -5.93 20.45
C GLU A 6 11.83 -4.67 21.02
N ALA A 7 12.72 -4.03 20.26
CA ALA A 7 13.36 -2.78 20.69
C ALA A 7 12.33 -1.64 20.82
N VAL A 8 11.41 -1.50 19.87
CA VAL A 8 10.31 -0.51 19.95
C VAL A 8 9.41 -0.80 21.14
N HIS A 9 9.05 -2.07 21.36
CA HIS A 9 8.23 -2.46 22.51
C HIS A 9 8.91 -2.19 23.86
N ALA A 10 10.20 -2.50 23.97
CA ALA A 10 10.98 -2.22 25.17
C ALA A 10 11.10 -0.72 25.46
N ALA A 11 11.21 0.11 24.42
CA ALA A 11 11.25 1.56 24.57
C ALA A 11 9.86 2.16 24.90
N ASN A 12 8.80 1.65 24.28
CA ASN A 12 7.43 2.07 24.55
C ASN A 12 6.44 0.90 24.41
N PRO A 13 5.85 0.42 25.53
CA PRO A 13 4.96 -0.73 25.48
C PRO A 13 3.59 -0.42 24.89
N THR A 14 3.15 0.84 24.79
CA THR A 14 1.78 1.20 24.41
C THR A 14 1.59 1.54 22.94
N VAL A 15 2.66 1.80 22.17
CA VAL A 15 2.56 2.11 20.75
C VAL A 15 2.30 0.87 19.90
N LEU A 16 1.56 1.04 18.80
CA LEU A 16 1.46 0.04 17.74
C LEU A 16 2.84 -0.23 17.12
N VAL A 17 3.05 -1.47 16.68
CA VAL A 17 4.25 -1.87 15.94
C VAL A 17 3.80 -2.41 14.59
N ILE A 18 4.16 -1.69 13.54
CA ILE A 18 3.82 -2.02 12.16
C ILE A 18 4.96 -2.84 11.55
N LEU A 19 4.65 -3.99 10.95
CA LEU A 19 5.62 -4.87 10.30
C LEU A 19 5.36 -4.94 8.79
N SER A 20 6.32 -4.43 8.02
CA SER A 20 6.36 -4.57 6.57
C SER A 20 6.76 -5.98 6.13
N GLY A 21 6.28 -6.36 4.96
CA GLY A 21 6.62 -7.56 4.22
C GLY A 21 7.86 -7.44 3.34
N LEU A 22 7.92 -8.33 2.35
CA LEU A 22 9.02 -8.49 1.41
C LEU A 22 8.61 -8.00 0.02
N ASN A 23 9.59 -7.91 -0.89
CA ASN A 23 9.39 -7.54 -2.28
C ASN A 23 8.73 -6.16 -2.42
N PHE A 24 9.40 -5.11 -1.91
CA PHE A 24 8.84 -3.74 -1.89
C PHE A 24 7.47 -3.68 -1.17
N ASP A 25 7.39 -4.44 -0.08
CA ASP A 25 6.20 -4.54 0.77
C ASP A 25 4.92 -5.07 0.08
N THR A 26 5.05 -5.82 -1.01
CA THR A 26 3.90 -6.40 -1.69
C THR A 26 3.56 -7.82 -1.21
N SER A 27 4.35 -8.40 -0.30
CA SER A 27 4.12 -9.79 0.15
C SER A 27 4.46 -10.06 1.61
N LEU A 28 3.45 -10.54 2.34
CA LEU A 28 3.51 -11.10 3.68
C LEU A 28 3.36 -12.63 3.68
N SER A 29 3.36 -13.27 2.50
CA SER A 29 3.15 -14.71 2.34
C SER A 29 4.08 -15.58 3.17
N PHE A 30 5.33 -15.12 3.41
CA PHE A 30 6.32 -15.82 4.22
C PHE A 30 5.86 -16.06 5.68
N ILE A 31 4.88 -15.28 6.18
CA ILE A 31 4.35 -15.44 7.54
C ILE A 31 3.62 -16.77 7.71
N ARG A 32 3.08 -17.34 6.62
CA ARG A 32 2.41 -18.65 6.66
C ARG A 32 3.35 -19.76 7.14
N ASP A 33 4.57 -19.75 6.63
CA ASP A 33 5.58 -20.77 6.93
C ASP A 33 6.48 -20.36 8.10
N ARG A 34 6.63 -19.04 8.32
CA ARG A 34 7.50 -18.48 9.35
C ARG A 34 6.79 -17.37 10.13
N PRO A 35 5.85 -17.73 11.03
CA PRO A 35 5.17 -16.76 11.87
C PRO A 35 6.17 -15.94 12.69
N VAL A 36 5.88 -14.65 12.87
CA VAL A 36 6.72 -13.78 13.68
C VAL A 36 6.56 -14.15 15.16
N SER A 37 7.67 -14.46 15.82
CA SER A 37 7.70 -14.72 17.26
C SER A 37 8.13 -13.45 18.00
N LEU A 38 7.20 -12.89 18.77
CA LEU A 38 7.39 -11.68 19.59
C LEU A 38 6.86 -11.93 21.00
N THR A 39 7.37 -11.17 21.96
CA THR A 39 6.92 -11.15 23.37
C THR A 39 5.54 -10.49 23.53
N PHE A 40 5.03 -9.82 22.49
CA PHE A 40 3.75 -9.12 22.46
C PHE A 40 2.98 -9.41 21.17
N LYS A 41 1.65 -9.29 21.21
CA LYS A 41 0.77 -9.51 20.04
C LYS A 41 -0.35 -8.48 19.87
N GLY A 42 -0.98 -8.03 20.96
CA GLY A 42 -2.19 -7.18 20.91
C GLY A 42 -2.01 -5.74 20.39
N LYS A 43 -0.83 -5.40 19.87
CA LYS A 43 -0.48 -4.11 19.29
C LYS A 43 0.31 -4.24 17.97
N LEU A 44 0.28 -5.44 17.40
CA LEU A 44 0.97 -5.76 16.14
C LEU A 44 0.02 -5.47 14.98
N VAL A 45 0.54 -4.78 13.97
CA VAL A 45 -0.14 -4.50 12.70
C VAL A 45 0.80 -4.93 11.58
N PHE A 46 0.27 -5.50 10.51
CA PHE A 46 1.05 -5.74 9.29
C PHE A 46 0.75 -4.66 8.27
N GLU A 47 1.72 -4.32 7.43
CA GLU A 47 1.51 -3.38 6.34
C GLU A 47 1.80 -3.97 4.98
N VAL A 48 1.18 -3.39 3.94
CA VAL A 48 1.45 -3.68 2.55
C VAL A 48 1.34 -2.44 1.67
N HIS A 49 2.14 -2.45 0.60
CA HIS A 49 2.04 -1.50 -0.50
C HIS A 49 1.31 -2.15 -1.68
N ARG A 50 0.52 -1.37 -2.42
CA ARG A 50 -0.04 -1.80 -3.71
C ARG A 50 -0.13 -0.64 -4.69
N TYR A 51 0.25 -0.90 -5.94
CA TYR A 51 0.15 0.07 -7.03
C TYR A 51 -0.31 -0.60 -8.31
N GLY A 52 -0.79 0.18 -9.28
CA GLY A 52 -1.18 -0.34 -10.58
C GLY A 52 -0.04 -1.05 -11.31
N PHE A 53 1.20 -0.57 -11.14
CA PHE A 53 2.39 -1.19 -11.73
C PHE A 53 2.83 -2.48 -11.03
N THR A 54 2.33 -2.79 -9.82
CA THR A 54 2.56 -4.10 -9.18
C THR A 54 2.04 -5.24 -10.07
N ASP A 55 1.01 -4.95 -10.87
CA ASP A 55 0.38 -5.89 -11.82
C ASP A 55 0.94 -5.79 -13.25
N GLY A 56 2.06 -5.06 -13.42
CA GLY A 56 2.58 -4.71 -14.74
C GLY A 56 1.61 -3.81 -15.50
N GLY A 57 1.32 -4.16 -16.75
CA GLY A 57 0.34 -3.46 -17.61
C GLY A 57 -1.04 -4.11 -17.66
N ALA A 58 -1.35 -5.06 -16.76
CA ALA A 58 -2.55 -5.87 -16.85
C ALA A 58 -3.84 -5.04 -16.85
N TRP A 59 -3.88 -3.90 -16.13
CA TRP A 59 -5.06 -3.04 -16.07
C TRP A 59 -5.28 -2.25 -17.36
N ALA A 60 -4.22 -1.95 -18.12
CA ALA A 60 -4.33 -1.27 -19.41
C ALA A 60 -4.93 -2.20 -20.49
N ASP A 61 -4.38 -3.41 -20.62
CA ASP A 61 -4.66 -4.30 -21.75
C ASP A 61 -5.75 -5.35 -21.46
N GLY A 62 -5.92 -5.70 -20.18
CA GLY A 62 -6.81 -6.76 -19.75
C GLY A 62 -8.27 -6.34 -19.59
N ASN A 63 -9.16 -7.33 -19.61
CA ASN A 63 -10.54 -7.12 -19.18
C ASN A 63 -10.57 -6.78 -17.67
N PRO A 64 -11.14 -5.64 -17.24
CA PRO A 64 -11.08 -5.22 -15.83
C PRO A 64 -11.63 -6.24 -14.84
N ASN A 65 -12.68 -6.99 -15.18
CA ASN A 65 -13.26 -7.98 -14.27
C ASN A 65 -12.36 -9.22 -14.11
N GLN A 66 -11.70 -9.64 -15.19
CA GLN A 66 -10.76 -10.76 -15.14
C GLN A 66 -9.49 -10.37 -14.37
N VAL A 67 -8.99 -9.15 -14.61
CA VAL A 67 -7.83 -8.61 -13.88
C VAL A 67 -8.18 -8.44 -12.40
N TYR A 68 -9.36 -7.92 -12.06
CA TYR A 68 -9.88 -7.84 -10.70
C TYR A 68 -9.84 -9.19 -9.99
N GLY A 69 -10.42 -10.24 -10.58
CA GLY A 69 -10.44 -11.58 -9.98
C GLY A 69 -9.04 -12.15 -9.76
N LYS A 70 -8.11 -11.91 -10.70
CA LYS A 70 -6.71 -12.35 -10.57
C LYS A 70 -5.98 -11.59 -9.47
N VAL A 71 -6.10 -10.26 -9.45
CA VAL A 71 -5.39 -9.38 -8.52
C VAL A 71 -5.90 -9.55 -7.10
N THR A 72 -7.20 -9.64 -6.88
CA THR A 72 -7.75 -9.90 -5.54
C THR A 72 -7.35 -11.29 -5.01
N ALA A 73 -7.28 -12.30 -5.88
CA ALA A 73 -6.76 -13.62 -5.52
C ALA A 73 -5.27 -13.58 -5.14
N ASP A 74 -4.45 -12.82 -5.89
CA ASP A 74 -3.04 -12.58 -5.58
C ASP A 74 -2.87 -11.86 -4.23
N ILE A 75 -3.59 -10.76 -4.01
CA ILE A 75 -3.59 -10.01 -2.75
C ILE A 75 -4.01 -10.91 -1.58
N LYS A 76 -5.01 -11.77 -1.77
CA LYS A 76 -5.40 -12.78 -0.76
C LYS A 76 -4.28 -13.76 -0.43
N GLN A 77 -3.56 -14.23 -1.44
CA GLN A 77 -2.46 -15.15 -1.23
C GLN A 77 -1.24 -14.49 -0.58
N THR A 78 -1.03 -13.21 -0.84
CA THR A 78 0.17 -12.50 -0.42
C THR A 78 0.00 -11.74 0.88
N SER A 79 -1.20 -11.29 1.25
CA SER A 79 -1.40 -10.35 2.37
C SER A 79 -2.72 -10.51 3.12
N THR A 80 -3.87 -10.43 2.44
CA THR A 80 -5.17 -10.31 3.15
C THR A 80 -5.63 -11.59 3.84
N PHE A 81 -4.95 -12.73 3.63
CA PHE A 81 -5.14 -13.92 4.47
C PHE A 81 -4.86 -13.66 5.97
N LEU A 82 -4.11 -12.62 6.31
CA LEU A 82 -3.87 -12.21 7.70
C LEU A 82 -5.13 -11.64 8.35
N VAL A 83 -5.98 -10.96 7.58
CA VAL A 83 -7.29 -10.47 8.03
C VAL A 83 -8.18 -11.66 8.40
N ASP A 84 -8.21 -12.70 7.54
CA ASP A 84 -8.92 -13.96 7.83
C ASP A 84 -8.42 -14.65 9.12
N GLN A 85 -7.17 -14.38 9.53
CA GLN A 85 -6.55 -14.88 10.76
C GLN A 85 -6.74 -13.96 11.98
N GLY A 86 -7.43 -12.83 11.82
CA GLY A 86 -7.70 -11.85 12.87
C GLY A 86 -6.56 -10.87 13.14
N TRP A 87 -5.60 -10.73 12.22
CA TRP A 87 -4.55 -9.71 12.32
C TRP A 87 -4.97 -8.41 11.62
N PRO A 88 -4.70 -7.24 12.23
CA PRO A 88 -4.82 -5.96 11.54
C PRO A 88 -3.87 -5.87 10.35
N LEU A 89 -4.39 -5.39 9.21
CA LEU A 89 -3.64 -5.13 8.00
C LEU A 89 -3.86 -3.67 7.58
N PHE A 90 -2.77 -2.92 7.41
CA PHE A 90 -2.73 -1.52 7.04
C PHE A 90 -2.17 -1.38 5.62
N VAL A 91 -2.89 -0.72 4.72
CA VAL A 91 -2.34 -0.36 3.41
C VAL A 91 -1.55 0.93 3.55
N SER A 92 -0.27 0.82 3.88
CA SER A 92 0.59 1.98 4.17
C SER A 92 0.91 2.81 2.95
N GLU A 93 0.88 2.23 1.75
CA GLU A 93 1.03 2.95 0.50
C GLU A 93 0.17 2.39 -0.63
N PHE A 94 -0.57 3.27 -1.29
CA PHE A 94 -1.11 3.03 -2.61
C PHE A 94 -1.26 4.35 -3.36
N GLY A 95 -1.27 4.31 -4.69
CA GLY A 95 -1.39 5.53 -5.47
C GLY A 95 -1.49 5.27 -6.97
N GLY A 96 -1.63 6.36 -7.71
CA GLY A 96 -1.69 6.35 -9.16
C GLY A 96 -1.54 7.75 -9.72
N ASP A 97 -1.17 7.85 -11.00
CA ASP A 97 -1.08 9.12 -11.72
C ASP A 97 -2.44 9.84 -11.79
N LEU A 98 -2.54 10.98 -11.11
CA LEU A 98 -3.77 11.76 -10.97
C LEU A 98 -4.03 12.73 -12.12
N ARG A 99 -3.30 12.64 -13.24
CA ARG A 99 -3.60 13.44 -14.44
C ARG A 99 -4.75 12.86 -15.27
N GLY A 100 -5.25 11.68 -14.91
CA GLY A 100 -6.33 10.98 -15.62
C GLY A 100 -5.92 10.38 -16.96
N THR A 101 -4.65 10.50 -17.38
CA THR A 101 -4.15 9.99 -18.66
C THR A 101 -3.60 8.57 -18.59
N ASN A 102 -3.36 8.03 -17.39
CA ASN A 102 -2.80 6.69 -17.21
C ASN A 102 -3.92 5.66 -17.05
N VAL A 103 -4.23 4.93 -18.14
CA VAL A 103 -5.31 3.91 -18.16
C VAL A 103 -5.08 2.79 -17.14
N ASN A 104 -3.82 2.40 -16.90
CA ASN A 104 -3.47 1.34 -15.96
C ASN A 104 -3.84 1.75 -14.53
N ASP A 105 -3.34 2.91 -14.11
CA ASP A 105 -3.56 3.44 -12.75
C ASP A 105 -5.04 3.78 -12.51
N ASN A 106 -5.71 4.41 -13.49
CA ASN A 106 -7.14 4.76 -13.38
C ASN A 106 -8.03 3.53 -13.13
N ARG A 107 -7.75 2.41 -13.81
CA ARG A 107 -8.53 1.17 -13.64
C ARG A 107 -8.15 0.44 -12.36
N TYR A 108 -6.86 0.40 -12.03
CA TYR A 108 -6.35 -0.14 -10.78
C TYR A 108 -7.00 0.53 -9.56
N LEU A 109 -7.01 1.88 -9.50
CA LEU A 109 -7.49 2.62 -8.34
C LEU A 109 -8.95 2.30 -8.00
N ASN A 110 -9.82 2.23 -9.01
CA ASN A 110 -11.23 1.87 -8.81
C ASN A 110 -11.40 0.45 -8.23
N CYS A 111 -10.61 -0.51 -8.71
CA CYS A 111 -10.62 -1.87 -8.18
C CYS A 111 -10.09 -1.91 -6.74
N PHE A 112 -8.92 -1.32 -6.52
CA PHE A 112 -8.19 -1.49 -5.28
C PHE A 112 -8.92 -0.81 -4.12
N LEU A 113 -9.50 0.37 -4.36
CA LEU A 113 -10.35 1.05 -3.36
C LEU A 113 -11.60 0.24 -3.02
N ALA A 114 -12.19 -0.48 -3.98
CA ALA A 114 -13.32 -1.36 -3.70
C ALA A 114 -12.91 -2.52 -2.76
N LEU A 115 -11.74 -3.13 -2.99
CA LEU A 115 -11.21 -4.17 -2.11
C LEU A 115 -10.90 -3.64 -0.69
N VAL A 116 -10.25 -2.48 -0.60
CA VAL A 116 -9.92 -1.82 0.67
C VAL A 116 -11.19 -1.52 1.46
N ALA A 117 -12.25 -1.04 0.78
CA ALA A 117 -13.55 -0.79 1.40
C ALA A 117 -14.30 -2.08 1.79
N GLU A 118 -14.25 -3.11 0.96
CA GLU A 118 -14.90 -4.42 1.23
C GLU A 118 -14.30 -5.10 2.48
N LEU A 119 -12.99 -4.97 2.66
CA LEU A 119 -12.25 -5.58 3.77
C LEU A 119 -12.12 -4.68 5.00
N ASP A 120 -12.64 -3.45 4.95
CA ASP A 120 -12.55 -2.44 6.03
C ASP A 120 -11.09 -2.22 6.49
N LEU A 121 -10.18 -2.03 5.54
CA LEU A 121 -8.76 -1.82 5.84
C LEU A 121 -8.46 -0.35 6.08
N ASP A 122 -7.63 -0.08 7.09
CA ASP A 122 -6.99 1.23 7.23
C ASP A 122 -5.98 1.45 6.09
N TRP A 123 -5.83 2.70 5.64
CA TRP A 123 -4.98 3.02 4.50
C TRP A 123 -4.33 4.41 4.57
N ALA A 124 -3.22 4.57 3.87
CA ALA A 124 -2.56 5.84 3.61
C ALA A 124 -2.22 5.98 2.12
N TYR A 125 -2.69 7.07 1.51
CA TYR A 125 -2.46 7.35 0.10
C TYR A 125 -1.06 7.93 -0.12
N TRP A 126 -0.37 7.41 -1.12
CA TRP A 126 0.85 7.99 -1.67
C TRP A 126 0.48 8.91 -2.85
N THR A 127 0.52 10.23 -2.69
CA THR A 127 1.00 10.99 -1.51
C THR A 127 0.33 12.36 -1.40
N LEU A 128 0.43 13.03 -0.24
CA LEU A 128 -0.11 14.38 -0.02
C LEU A 128 0.65 15.46 -0.81
N VAL A 129 1.90 15.22 -1.21
CA VAL A 129 2.76 16.27 -1.76
C VAL A 129 2.29 16.77 -3.13
N GLY A 130 2.78 17.94 -3.57
CA GLY A 130 2.59 18.41 -4.95
C GLY A 130 3.88 18.50 -5.78
N SER A 131 5.01 18.72 -5.13
CA SER A 131 6.31 18.80 -5.81
C SER A 131 7.47 18.42 -4.88
N TYR A 132 8.59 18.01 -5.48
CA TYR A 132 9.82 17.69 -4.77
C TYR A 132 10.76 18.90 -4.73
N TYR A 133 11.41 19.13 -3.58
CA TYR A 133 12.52 20.07 -3.51
C TYR A 133 13.60 19.72 -4.55
N PHE A 134 13.94 18.43 -4.65
CA PHE A 134 14.83 17.88 -5.67
C PHE A 134 14.54 16.39 -5.85
N ARG A 135 14.36 15.94 -7.10
CA ARG A 135 14.20 14.51 -7.44
C ARG A 135 14.81 14.24 -8.81
N GLU A 136 15.61 13.18 -8.91
CA GLU A 136 16.18 12.70 -10.19
C GLU A 136 16.90 13.78 -11.03
N GLY A 137 17.55 14.75 -10.38
CA GLY A 137 18.25 15.83 -11.08
C GLY A 137 17.40 17.08 -11.38
N VAL A 138 16.12 17.06 -11.04
CA VAL A 138 15.17 18.14 -11.29
C VAL A 138 14.75 18.81 -9.99
N ILE A 139 14.96 20.12 -9.89
CA ILE A 139 14.46 20.96 -8.79
C ILE A 139 12.99 21.26 -9.06
N GLY A 140 12.13 21.14 -8.04
CA GLY A 140 10.71 21.41 -8.20
C GLY A 140 10.02 20.42 -9.13
N MET A 141 10.43 19.15 -9.13
CA MET A 141 9.75 18.13 -9.95
C MET A 141 8.32 17.94 -9.45
N GLU A 142 7.33 17.99 -10.33
CA GLU A 142 5.93 17.70 -9.99
C GLU A 142 5.75 16.23 -9.59
N GLU A 143 4.96 15.98 -8.54
CA GLU A 143 4.55 14.63 -8.16
C GLU A 143 3.16 14.36 -8.74
N PHE A 144 3.10 13.63 -9.85
CA PHE A 144 1.83 13.30 -10.50
C PHE A 144 0.97 12.30 -9.72
N TYR A 145 1.53 11.62 -8.72
CA TYR A 145 0.78 10.83 -7.74
C TYR A 145 0.33 11.69 -6.55
N GLY A 146 0.57 13.00 -6.60
CA GLY A 146 0.36 13.94 -5.51
C GLY A 146 -1.08 14.45 -5.44
N LEU A 147 -1.68 14.41 -4.25
CA LEU A 147 -3.01 14.97 -4.00
C LEU A 147 -3.02 16.50 -4.13
N LEU A 148 -1.88 17.17 -3.92
CA LEU A 148 -1.77 18.61 -4.06
C LEU A 148 -1.19 18.97 -5.42
N THR A 149 -1.65 20.09 -5.95
CA THR A 149 -1.05 20.77 -7.11
C THR A 149 0.41 21.13 -6.84
N TRP A 150 1.19 21.29 -7.91
CA TRP A 150 2.64 21.58 -7.85
C TRP A 150 3.04 22.70 -6.87
N ASP A 151 2.21 23.75 -6.74
CA ASP A 151 2.43 24.91 -5.88
C ASP A 151 1.88 24.76 -4.45
N TRP A 152 1.32 23.59 -4.12
CA TRP A 152 0.75 23.23 -2.82
C TRP A 152 -0.50 24.04 -2.41
N THR A 153 -1.16 24.72 -3.35
CA THR A 153 -2.30 25.61 -3.01
C THR A 153 -3.67 24.97 -3.21
N GLN A 154 -3.78 23.94 -4.04
CA GLN A 154 -5.04 23.27 -4.38
C GLN A 154 -4.89 21.75 -4.43
N ILE A 155 -6.01 21.05 -4.39
CA ILE A 155 -6.08 19.59 -4.63
C ILE A 155 -6.04 19.32 -6.14
N THR A 156 -5.22 18.36 -6.57
CA THR A 156 -5.13 17.85 -7.93
C THR A 156 -6.49 17.30 -8.38
N ARG A 157 -7.00 17.78 -9.52
CA ARG A 157 -8.29 17.34 -10.07
C ARG A 157 -8.06 16.41 -11.25
N VAL A 158 -8.77 15.28 -11.22
CA VAL A 158 -8.88 14.31 -12.32
C VAL A 158 -10.13 14.59 -13.14
#